data_AF-A0A0P6R8R4-F1
#
_entry.id   AF-A0A0P6R8R4-F1
#
_cell.length_a   1.000
_cell.length_b   1.000
_cell.length_c   1.000
_cell.angle_alpha   90.00
_cell.angle_beta   90.00
_cell.angle_gamma   90.00
#
_symmetry.space_group_name_H-M   'P 1'
#
loop_
_entity.id
_entity.type
_entity.pdbx_description
1 polymer ?
#
loop_
_entity_poly.entity_id
_entity_poly.type
_entity_poly.pdbx_seq_one_letter_code
_entity_poly.pdbx_strand_id
1 'polypeptide(L)'
;MAQTKKKWVAFKSNATVPGDVMGEDKDQKMQVGEPVQLPAAYADHVVQDGFAAFCDAPKKAAPKKSSGQSAEEKAAADAATKLEAAQARVDDLNAKLGEMSEGDDGWEALTKELDEAVTELAALQAAS
;
A
#
# COMPACT_ATOMS: atom_id res chain seq x y z
N MET A 1 6.50 5.49 -19.67
CA MET A 1 6.85 4.35 -20.56
C MET A 1 5.79 3.26 -20.37
N ALA A 2 5.22 2.77 -21.48
CA ALA A 2 4.34 1.61 -21.65
C ALA A 2 3.11 1.44 -20.73
N GLN A 3 1.92 1.64 -21.30
CA GLN A 3 0.64 1.12 -20.82
C GLN A 3 0.79 -0.39 -20.52
N THR A 4 0.84 -0.75 -19.24
CA THR A 4 0.98 -2.12 -18.74
C THR A 4 -0.25 -2.92 -19.11
N LYS A 5 -0.23 -3.55 -20.30
CA LYS A 5 -1.30 -4.45 -20.74
C LYS A 5 -1.48 -5.51 -19.65
N LYS A 6 -2.62 -5.51 -18.97
CA LYS A 6 -2.91 -6.51 -17.94
C LYS A 6 -3.49 -7.76 -18.61
N LYS A 7 -3.00 -8.94 -18.24
CA LYS A 7 -3.48 -10.23 -18.73
C LYS A 7 -4.15 -10.99 -17.59
N TRP A 8 -5.22 -11.71 -17.92
CA TRP A 8 -5.88 -12.61 -16.99
C TRP A 8 -5.12 -13.94 -16.96
N VAL A 9 -4.73 -14.36 -15.77
CA VAL A 9 -4.07 -15.64 -15.54
C VAL A 9 -4.71 -16.33 -14.33
N ALA A 10 -4.83 -17.64 -14.38
CA ALA A 10 -5.28 -18.45 -13.25
C ALA A 10 -4.09 -19.24 -12.70
N PHE A 11 -3.84 -19.14 -11.40
CA PHE A 11 -2.77 -19.87 -10.74
C PHE A 11 -3.14 -21.35 -10.58
N LYS A 12 -2.18 -22.25 -10.82
CA LYS A 12 -2.32 -23.69 -10.64
C LYS A 12 -2.07 -24.14 -9.19
N SER A 13 -1.38 -23.29 -8.42
CA SER A 13 -1.00 -23.51 -7.02
C SER A 13 -1.32 -22.26 -6.20
N ASN A 14 -1.49 -22.40 -4.88
CA ASN A 14 -1.62 -21.24 -4.00
C ASN A 14 -0.30 -20.46 -4.05
N ALA A 15 -0.30 -19.30 -4.68
CA ALA A 15 0.87 -18.46 -4.86
C ALA A 15 0.62 -17.11 -4.20
N THR A 16 1.64 -16.57 -3.55
CA THR A 16 1.59 -15.21 -3.03
C THR A 16 2.18 -14.29 -4.09
N VAL A 17 1.37 -13.39 -4.64
CA VAL A 17 1.86 -12.39 -5.59
C VAL A 17 2.16 -11.11 -4.82
N PRO A 18 3.38 -10.55 -4.97
CA PRO A 18 3.73 -9.30 -4.32
C PRO A 18 2.79 -8.18 -4.75
N GLY A 19 2.32 -7.39 -3.78
CA GLY A 19 1.45 -6.25 -4.04
C GLY A 19 2.06 -5.24 -5.02
N ASP A 20 3.38 -5.06 -4.96
CA ASP A 20 4.16 -4.19 -5.86
C ASP A 20 3.89 -4.49 -7.35
N VAL A 21 3.70 -5.77 -7.70
CA VAL A 21 3.38 -6.20 -9.06
C VAL A 21 1.95 -5.79 -9.46
N MET A 22 1.02 -5.71 -8.51
CA MET A 22 -0.38 -5.32 -8.76
C MET A 22 -0.61 -3.83 -8.62
N GLY A 23 0.33 -3.10 -8.04
CA GLY A 23 0.13 -1.73 -7.55
C GLY A 23 -0.69 -1.69 -6.25
N GLU A 24 -0.64 -2.76 -5.46
CA GLU A 24 -1.24 -2.87 -4.13
C GLU A 24 -0.15 -2.84 -3.05
N ASP A 25 -0.46 -2.27 -1.88
CA ASP A 25 0.49 -2.15 -0.77
C ASP A 25 0.73 -3.49 -0.03
N LYS A 26 -0.02 -4.54 -0.37
CA LYS A 26 0.00 -5.82 0.34
C LYS A 26 0.13 -7.00 -0.62
N ASP A 27 0.88 -8.00 -0.17
CA ASP A 27 0.97 -9.29 -0.83
C ASP A 27 -0.41 -9.93 -0.95
N GLN A 28 -0.81 -10.25 -2.18
CA GLN A 28 -2.09 -10.88 -2.43
C GLN A 28 -1.90 -12.39 -2.59
N LYS A 29 -2.57 -13.15 -1.73
CA LYS A 29 -2.56 -14.61 -1.76
C LYS A 29 -3.58 -15.11 -2.79
N MET A 30 -3.08 -15.72 -3.86
CA MET A 30 -3.89 -16.26 -4.95
C MET A 30 -4.39 -17.64 -4.62
N GLN A 31 -5.68 -17.87 -4.88
CA GLN A 31 -6.27 -19.19 -4.82
C GLN A 31 -6.08 -19.93 -6.14
N VAL A 32 -5.90 -21.25 -6.04
CA VAL A 32 -5.83 -22.13 -7.21
C VAL A 32 -7.10 -22.00 -8.04
N GLY A 33 -6.94 -21.75 -9.34
CA GLY A 33 -8.03 -21.64 -10.30
C GLY A 33 -8.75 -20.28 -10.29
N GLU A 34 -8.37 -19.36 -9.41
CA GLU A 34 -8.94 -18.02 -9.40
C GLU A 34 -8.29 -17.15 -10.50
N PRO A 35 -9.08 -16.59 -11.43
CA PRO A 35 -8.56 -15.73 -12.49
C PRO A 35 -8.19 -14.36 -11.92
N VAL A 36 -6.92 -14.01 -12.10
CA VAL A 36 -6.28 -12.82 -11.53
C VAL A 36 -5.70 -11.98 -12.65
N GLN A 37 -5.78 -10.67 -12.48
CA GLN A 37 -5.29 -9.73 -13.47
C GLN A 37 -3.87 -9.28 -13.10
N LEU A 38 -2.87 -9.72 -13.88
CA LEU A 38 -1.47 -9.39 -13.66
C LEU A 38 -0.92 -8.51 -14.79
N PRO A 39 0.11 -7.69 -14.54
CA PRO A 39 0.91 -7.08 -15.59
C PRO A 39 1.37 -8.12 -16.61
N ALA A 40 1.31 -7.82 -17.91
CA ALA A 40 1.69 -8.75 -18.97
C ALA A 40 3.09 -9.35 -18.75
N ALA A 41 4.06 -8.55 -18.29
CA ALA A 41 5.43 -9.00 -18.04
C ALA A 41 5.49 -10.08 -16.94
N TYR A 42 4.79 -9.85 -15.82
CA TYR A 42 4.74 -10.81 -14.72
C TYR A 42 3.90 -12.04 -15.08
N ALA A 43 2.76 -11.84 -15.75
CA ALA A 43 1.91 -12.90 -16.27
C ALA A 43 2.68 -13.87 -17.19
N ASP A 44 3.52 -13.34 -18.08
CA ASP A 44 4.36 -14.16 -18.97
C ASP A 44 5.34 -15.02 -18.18
N HIS A 45 6.01 -14.42 -17.18
CA HIS A 45 6.96 -15.12 -16.33
C HIS A 45 6.30 -16.25 -15.52
N VAL A 46 5.17 -15.99 -14.86
CA VAL A 46 4.49 -17.02 -14.05
C VAL A 46 3.86 -18.12 -14.91
N VAL A 47 3.49 -17.82 -16.15
CA VAL A 47 3.00 -18.84 -17.09
C VAL A 47 4.16 -19.66 -17.66
N GLN A 48 5.29 -19.02 -18.01
CA GLN A 48 6.50 -19.73 -18.45
C GLN A 48 7.03 -20.68 -17.38
N ASP A 49 7.04 -20.25 -16.12
CA ASP A 49 7.49 -21.06 -14.98
C ASP A 49 6.48 -22.16 -14.62
N GLY A 50 5.28 -22.13 -15.21
CA GLY A 50 4.24 -23.15 -15.02
C GLY A 50 3.41 -22.96 -13.75
N PHE A 51 3.59 -21.86 -13.02
CA PHE A 51 2.80 -21.49 -11.85
C PHE A 51 1.37 -21.05 -12.20
N ALA A 52 1.16 -20.48 -13.38
CA ALA A 52 -0.14 -20.01 -13.85
C ALA A 52 -0.44 -20.44 -15.30
N ALA A 53 -1.68 -20.25 -15.73
CA ALA A 53 -2.10 -20.40 -17.11
C ALA A 53 -2.90 -19.17 -17.54
N PHE A 54 -2.75 -18.75 -18.81
CA PHE A 54 -3.62 -17.72 -19.36
C PHE A 54 -5.07 -18.19 -19.31
N CYS A 55 -5.95 -17.34 -18.78
CA CYS A 55 -7.37 -17.62 -18.69
C CYS A 55 -8.17 -16.49 -19.32
N ASP A 56 -9.39 -16.81 -19.74
CA ASP A 56 -10.32 -15.80 -20.24
C ASP A 56 -10.89 -15.01 -19.06
N ALA A 57 -11.21 -13.73 -19.29
CA ALA A 57 -11.74 -12.86 -18.24
C ALA A 57 -13.00 -13.48 -17.61
N PRO A 58 -13.12 -13.54 -16.27
CA PRO A 58 -14.25 -14.18 -15.62
C PRO A 58 -15.56 -13.49 -16.04
N LYS A 59 -16.39 -14.17 -16.83
CA LYS A 59 -17.64 -13.59 -17.37
C LYS A 59 -18.72 -13.29 -16.32
N LYS A 60 -18.55 -13.72 -15.07
CA LYS A 60 -19.39 -13.31 -13.92
C LYS A 60 -18.63 -13.54 -12.62
N ALA A 61 -18.21 -12.48 -11.94
CA ALA A 61 -18.01 -12.51 -10.50
C ALA A 61 -18.26 -11.09 -9.97
N ALA A 62 -19.46 -10.89 -9.43
CA ALA A 62 -19.75 -9.75 -8.57
C ALA A 62 -18.67 -9.66 -7.47
N PRO A 63 -18.30 -8.45 -7.03
CA PRO A 63 -17.28 -8.27 -6.01
C PRO A 63 -17.70 -9.00 -4.74
N LYS A 64 -17.16 -10.21 -4.52
CA LYS A 64 -17.19 -10.83 -3.20
C LYS A 64 -16.23 -10.01 -2.37
N LYS A 65 -16.82 -9.11 -1.58
CA LYS A 65 -16.19 -8.40 -0.47
C LYS A 65 -15.27 -9.39 0.25
N SER A 66 -13.97 -9.23 0.02
CA SER A 66 -12.97 -9.65 0.99
C SER A 66 -13.22 -8.92 2.28
N SER A 67 -12.79 -9.56 3.36
CA SER A 67 -12.66 -9.00 4.71
C SER A 67 -13.91 -9.10 5.57
N GLY A 68 -14.18 -10.33 6.02
CA GLY A 68 -14.35 -10.52 7.45
C GLY A 68 -13.06 -10.10 8.15
N GLN A 69 -12.98 -8.83 8.53
CA GLN A 69 -12.12 -8.37 9.60
C GLN A 69 -13.08 -7.84 10.65
N SER A 70 -13.10 -8.49 11.81
CA SER A 70 -13.83 -8.02 12.99
C SER A 70 -13.53 -6.53 13.19
N ALA A 71 -14.57 -5.76 13.53
CA ALA A 71 -14.50 -4.31 13.65
C ALA A 71 -13.41 -3.84 14.61
N GLU A 72 -12.98 -4.68 15.55
CA GLU A 72 -11.85 -4.41 16.46
C GLU A 72 -10.46 -4.42 15.79
N GLU A 73 -10.19 -5.24 14.76
CA GLU A 73 -8.83 -5.34 14.17
C GLU A 73 -8.57 -4.27 13.10
N LYS A 74 -9.66 -3.69 12.56
CA LYS A 74 -9.60 -2.56 11.64
C LYS A 74 -9.21 -1.26 12.35
N ALA A 75 -9.56 -1.11 13.63
CA ALA A 75 -9.23 0.08 14.42
C ALA A 75 -7.72 0.15 14.74
N ALA A 76 -7.10 -0.99 15.08
CA ALA A 76 -5.67 -1.06 15.37
C ALA A 76 -4.80 -0.82 14.12
N ALA A 77 -5.19 -1.37 12.97
CA ALA A 77 -4.49 -1.12 11.71
C ALA A 77 -4.59 0.35 11.26
N ASP A 78 -5.73 0.99 11.47
CA ASP A 78 -5.95 2.40 11.14
C ASP A 78 -5.15 3.34 12.08
N ALA A 79 -5.03 2.97 13.36
CA ALA A 79 -4.18 3.68 14.33
C ALA A 79 -2.68 3.59 13.97
N ALA A 80 -2.20 2.40 13.58
CA ALA A 80 -0.82 2.21 13.13
C ALA A 80 -0.52 3.04 11.87
N THR A 81 -1.42 3.04 10.87
CA THR A 81 -1.24 3.87 9.66
C THR A 81 -1.27 5.37 9.96
N LYS A 82 -2.10 5.82 10.92
CA LYS A 82 -2.11 7.23 11.37
C LYS A 82 -0.82 7.62 12.08
N LEU A 83 -0.27 6.74 12.91
CA LEU A 83 1.03 6.95 13.55
C LEU A 83 2.15 7.06 12.53
N GLU A 84 2.19 6.14 11.55
CA GLU A 84 3.22 6.15 10.51
C GLU A 84 3.13 7.41 9.64
N ALA A 85 1.92 7.85 9.29
CA ALA A 85 1.69 9.10 8.56
C ALA A 85 2.08 10.34 9.37
N ALA A 86 1.78 10.38 10.67
CA ALA A 86 2.17 11.47 11.56
C ALA A 86 3.71 11.54 11.72
N GLN A 87 4.37 10.38 11.83
CA GLN A 87 5.82 10.30 11.93
C GLN A 87 6.51 10.73 10.64
N ALA A 88 5.99 10.32 9.48
CA ALA A 88 6.47 10.80 8.19
C ALA A 88 6.30 12.32 8.02
N ARG A 89 5.22 12.90 8.54
CA ARG A 89 5.01 14.36 8.53
C ARG A 89 6.03 15.11 9.39
N VAL A 90 6.35 14.59 10.58
CA VAL A 90 7.40 15.16 11.44
C VAL A 90 8.76 15.09 10.76
N ASP A 91 9.08 13.96 10.12
CA ASP A 91 10.36 13.77 9.42
C ASP A 91 10.50 14.72 8.21
N ASP A 92 9.45 14.87 7.39
CA ASP A 92 9.40 15.82 6.26
C ASP A 92 9.57 17.28 6.72
N LEU A 93 8.88 17.67 7.79
CA LEU A 93 9.00 19.02 8.36
C LEU A 93 10.41 19.25 8.91
N ASN A 94 11.01 18.25 9.57
CA ASN A 94 12.37 18.35 10.12
C ASN A 94 13.42 18.43 9.01
N ALA A 95 13.25 17.65 7.93
CA ALA A 95 14.11 17.71 6.76
C ALA A 95 14.08 19.10 6.11
N LYS A 96 12.88 19.66 5.88
CA LYS A 96 12.71 21.02 5.36
C LYS A 96 13.32 22.08 6.27
N LEU A 97 13.20 21.90 7.60
CA LEU A 97 13.81 22.79 8.58
C LEU A 97 15.34 22.73 8.54
N GLY A 98 15.92 21.56 8.26
CA GLY A 98 17.36 21.37 8.08
C GLY A 98 17.90 21.88 6.74
N GLU A 99 17.04 21.98 5.71
CA GLU A 99 17.37 22.63 4.44
C GLU A 99 17.24 24.16 4.50
N MET A 100 16.48 24.70 5.46
CA MET A 100 16.35 26.13 5.73
C MET A 100 17.36 26.60 6.79
N SER A 101 17.77 27.87 6.69
CA SER A 101 18.57 28.49 7.76
C SER A 101 17.68 29.09 8.84
N GLU A 102 18.14 29.07 10.09
CA GLU A 102 17.49 29.81 11.18
C GLU A 102 17.38 31.30 10.80
N GLY A 103 16.15 31.78 10.64
CA GLY A 103 15.84 33.15 10.22
C GLY A 103 15.40 33.32 8.77
N ASP A 104 15.29 32.24 7.99
CA ASP A 104 14.68 32.27 6.64
C ASP A 104 13.16 32.54 6.73
N ASP A 105 12.61 33.19 5.70
CA ASP A 105 11.18 33.48 5.63
C ASP A 105 10.38 32.16 5.58
N GLY A 106 9.70 31.85 6.67
CA GLY A 106 8.96 30.60 6.84
C GLY A 106 9.60 29.60 7.81
N TRP A 107 10.82 29.85 8.30
CA TRP A 107 11.46 29.00 9.32
C TRP A 107 10.61 28.93 10.59
N GLU A 108 10.15 30.08 11.13
CA GLU A 108 9.28 30.11 12.31
C GLU A 108 7.94 29.40 12.09
N ALA A 109 7.38 29.50 10.87
CA ALA A 109 6.14 28.82 10.52
C ALA A 109 6.33 27.30 10.47
N LEU A 110 7.43 26.84 9.86
CA LEU A 110 7.78 25.43 9.78
C LEU A 110 8.10 24.83 11.16
N THR A 111 8.80 25.58 12.02
CA THR A 111 9.07 25.18 13.41
C THR A 111 7.78 25.01 14.19
N LYS A 112 6.82 25.92 14.00
CA LYS A 112 5.50 25.81 14.61
C LYS A 112 4.71 24.61 14.08
N GLU A 113 4.71 24.38 12.77
CA GLU A 113 4.07 23.21 12.16
C GLU A 113 4.70 21.89 12.64
N LEU A 114 6.02 21.88 12.86
CA LEU A 114 6.73 20.72 13.41
C LEU A 114 6.33 20.46 14.87
N ASP A 115 6.23 21.50 15.70
CA ASP A 115 5.79 21.39 17.10
C ASP A 115 4.34 20.88 17.21
N GLU A 116 3.45 21.38 16.35
CA GLU A 116 2.08 20.90 16.22
C GLU A 116 2.05 19.43 15.77
N ALA A 117 2.82 19.04 14.75
CA ALA A 117 2.88 17.67 14.26
C ALA A 117 3.48 16.69 15.30
N VAL A 118 4.48 17.10 16.08
CA VAL A 118 5.04 16.29 17.18
C VAL A 118 4.02 16.13 18.30
N THR A 119 3.28 17.18 18.62
CA THR A 119 2.20 17.13 19.62
C THR A 119 1.08 16.19 19.17
N GLU A 120 0.66 16.25 17.92
CA GLU A 120 -0.33 15.33 17.34
C GLU A 120 0.17 13.88 17.35
N LEU A 121 1.45 13.65 17.00
CA LEU A 121 2.08 12.34 17.04
C LEU A 121 2.10 11.78 18.46
N ALA A 122 2.49 12.57 19.46
CA ALA A 122 2.49 12.17 20.85
C ALA A 122 1.07 11.84 21.37
N ALA A 123 0.07 12.61 20.95
CA ALA A 123 -1.33 12.33 21.28
C ALA A 123 -1.83 11.03 20.65
N LEU A 124 -1.45 10.75 19.39
CA LEU A 124 -1.73 9.49 18.71
C LEU A 124 -1.05 8.31 19.40
N GLN A 125 0.21 8.46 19.84
CA GLN A 125 0.95 7.42 20.55
C GLN A 125 0.36 7.13 21.94
N ALA A 126 -0.11 8.16 22.65
CA ALA A 126 -0.76 8.01 23.94
C ALA A 126 -2.18 7.41 23.86
N ALA A 127 -2.83 7.52 22.69
CA ALA A 127 -4.16 6.97 22.42
C ALA A 127 -4.13 5.57 21.79
N SER A 128 -2.94 5.04 21.45
CA SER A 128 -2.73 3.73 20.84
C SER A 128 -2.53 2.61 21.87
#